data_AF-A0A857DAM9-F1
#
_entry.id   AF-A0A857DAM9-F1
#
_cell.length_a   1.000
_cell.length_b   1.000
_cell.length_c   1.000
_cell.angle_alpha   90.00
_cell.angle_beta   90.00
_cell.angle_gamma   90.00
#
_symmetry.space_group_name_H-M   'P 1'
#
loop_
_entity.id
_entity.type
_entity.pdbx_description
1 polymer ?
#
loop_
_entity_poly.entity_id
_entity_poly.type
_entity_poly.pdbx_seq_one_letter_code
_entity_poly.pdbx_strand_id
1 'polypeptide(L)'
;MLFKAISSDSNFTHSKKDRDQYDHHARDAATISLISNNTKSLYNTLNIDNDVNYFITPSNEVVWERTLTGEIVTQPSLKELQQFIKVNEIADVISQKIGNKWYELKNEVKFSRKPKLKNNTALFNDTLYSYKFDDNNKDQIVKIEKLSLYDEQKIAKYFKNDIDDNDCENLLLYNSHRFNYNKLKSIYNDEQFKGKNPFVIYMNHLKTLTNLPKEVNSEFIDKMINNKKFILFNDTFDKYEIIKYLKYKSDSKDINNVKFRTVNNSNIGFYESFNSLGAIVLSNGINFKKIPINFEIIKFGSIDTNKLTLQDIDHKLLEKYMSKNNIDKTYKTVCIAKSGDLLVSINKLNEVEFLYISSFTSSNQNIELKLINQKTEKRIRKSVDQLFKGTNYIPVEKTILGNSLNEVKNIWGIKNK
;
A
#
# COMPACT_ATOMS: atom_id res chain seq x y z
N MET A 1 23.83 2.15 25.66
CA MET A 1 25.25 1.76 25.80
C MET A 1 25.68 0.68 24.81
N LEU A 2 25.13 -0.54 24.84
CA LEU A 2 25.58 -1.64 23.97
C LEU A 2 25.70 -1.31 22.46
N PHE A 3 24.72 -0.65 21.85
CA PHE A 3 24.82 -0.23 20.44
C PHE A 3 25.87 0.87 20.17
N LYS A 4 26.19 1.70 21.17
CA LYS A 4 27.27 2.69 21.11
C LYS A 4 28.64 2.03 21.26
N ALA A 5 28.78 1.03 22.14
CA ALA A 5 29.99 0.21 22.29
C ALA A 5 30.30 -0.58 21.01
N ILE A 6 29.26 -1.15 20.40
CA ILE A 6 29.33 -1.81 19.09
C ILE A 6 29.76 -0.82 17.98
N SER A 7 29.44 0.48 18.10
CA SER A 7 29.79 1.50 17.10
C SER A 7 31.17 2.15 17.29
N SER A 8 31.78 2.04 18.48
CA SER A 8 33.08 2.65 18.79
C SER A 8 34.28 1.76 18.40
N ASP A 9 34.03 0.49 18.06
CA ASP A 9 35.07 -0.42 17.61
C ASP A 9 35.25 -0.29 16.08
N SER A 10 36.42 0.20 15.64
CA SER A 10 36.68 0.64 14.26
C SER A 10 36.61 -0.47 13.20
N ASN A 11 36.47 -1.73 13.62
CA ASN A 11 36.28 -2.88 12.74
C ASN A 11 34.82 -3.26 12.53
N PHE A 12 33.88 -2.60 13.22
CA PHE A 12 32.46 -2.81 12.98
C PHE A 12 32.06 -2.07 11.71
N THR A 13 32.20 -2.75 10.57
CA THR A 13 31.49 -2.32 9.36
C THR A 13 30.00 -2.36 9.69
N HIS A 14 29.42 -1.21 10.01
CA HIS A 14 27.98 -1.02 9.99
C HIS A 14 27.52 -1.33 8.56
N SER A 15 27.20 -2.60 8.29
CA SER A 15 26.20 -2.92 7.29
C SER A 15 24.94 -2.20 7.75
N LYS A 16 24.75 -1.00 7.20
CA LYS A 16 23.61 -0.14 7.49
C LYS A 16 22.37 -1.01 7.34
N LYS A 17 21.61 -1.17 8.43
CA LYS A 17 20.36 -1.94 8.38
C LYS A 17 19.51 -1.37 7.26
N ASP A 18 19.23 -2.19 6.27
CA ASP A 18 18.27 -1.82 5.23
C ASP A 18 16.86 -2.07 5.80
N ARG A 19 16.08 -1.00 5.98
CA ARG A 19 14.72 -1.10 6.51
C ARG A 19 13.78 -1.82 5.54
N ASP A 20 14.17 -1.92 4.27
CA ASP A 20 13.38 -2.59 3.26
C ASP A 20 13.70 -4.08 3.15
N GLN A 21 14.78 -4.58 3.78
CA GLN A 21 15.09 -6.01 3.86
C GLN A 21 14.68 -6.55 5.22
N TYR A 22 14.08 -7.74 5.31
CA TYR A 22 13.58 -8.29 6.59
C TYR A 22 14.61 -9.15 7.34
N ASP A 23 15.81 -9.39 6.78
CA ASP A 23 16.89 -10.15 7.43
C ASP A 23 17.36 -9.50 8.74
N HIS A 24 17.22 -8.18 8.87
CA HIS A 24 17.57 -7.47 10.11
C HIS A 24 16.78 -7.96 11.33
N HIS A 25 15.57 -8.50 11.18
CA HIS A 25 14.81 -9.08 12.29
C HIS A 25 15.50 -10.34 12.86
N ALA A 26 16.08 -11.18 12.00
CA ALA A 26 16.84 -12.34 12.44
C ALA A 26 18.14 -11.93 13.14
N ARG A 27 18.83 -10.89 12.61
CA ARG A 27 20.00 -10.28 13.24
C ARG A 27 19.69 -9.79 14.66
N ASP A 28 18.58 -9.10 14.81
CA ASP A 28 18.16 -8.52 16.08
C ASP A 28 17.81 -9.62 17.10
N ALA A 29 17.08 -10.65 16.68
CA ALA A 29 16.77 -11.80 17.53
C ALA A 29 18.03 -12.57 17.98
N ALA A 30 18.99 -12.78 17.08
CA ALA A 30 20.27 -13.41 17.41
C ALA A 30 21.09 -12.56 18.39
N THR A 31 21.11 -11.23 18.19
CA THR A 31 21.76 -10.28 19.11
C THR A 31 21.13 -10.34 20.50
N ILE A 32 19.79 -10.32 20.60
CA ILE A 32 19.06 -10.46 21.86
C ILE A 32 19.37 -11.80 22.54
N SER A 33 19.48 -12.87 21.77
CA SER A 33 19.80 -14.21 22.28
C SER A 33 21.23 -14.26 22.85
N LEU A 34 22.20 -13.66 22.17
CA LEU A 34 23.59 -13.57 22.66
C LEU A 34 23.67 -12.75 23.95
N ILE A 35 22.96 -11.62 24.05
CA ILE A 35 22.88 -10.83 25.29
C ILE A 35 22.31 -11.69 26.42
N SER A 36 21.17 -12.34 26.17
CA SER A 36 20.46 -13.12 27.18
C SER A 36 21.27 -14.31 27.68
N ASN A 37 22.02 -14.98 26.79
CA ASN A 37 22.81 -16.15 27.13
C ASN A 37 24.11 -15.80 27.88
N ASN A 38 24.69 -14.62 27.61
CA ASN A 38 25.94 -14.21 28.26
C ASN A 38 25.69 -13.47 29.58
N THR A 39 24.56 -12.77 29.75
CA THR A 39 24.23 -12.09 31.02
C THR A 39 22.74 -11.82 31.23
N LYS A 40 22.11 -12.61 32.10
CA LYS A 40 20.72 -12.38 32.55
C LYS A 40 20.54 -11.04 33.30
N SER A 41 21.59 -10.56 33.98
CA SER A 41 21.57 -9.32 34.76
C SER A 41 21.65 -8.05 33.92
N LEU A 42 22.23 -8.12 32.71
CA LEU A 42 22.42 -6.93 31.86
C LEU A 42 21.14 -6.46 31.19
N TYR A 43 20.21 -7.37 30.90
CA TYR A 43 18.87 -7.03 30.44
C TYR A 43 18.16 -6.04 31.40
N ASN A 44 18.36 -6.22 32.71
CA ASN A 44 17.79 -5.37 33.75
C ASN A 44 18.59 -4.08 34.01
N THR A 45 19.82 -3.96 33.47
CA THR A 45 20.67 -2.77 33.60
C THR A 45 20.88 -2.02 32.29
N LEU A 46 20.28 -2.48 31.18
CA LEU A 46 20.05 -1.69 29.97
C LEU A 46 18.95 -0.65 30.22
N ASN A 47 19.03 0.09 31.34
CA ASN A 47 18.28 1.32 31.46
C ASN A 47 18.88 2.30 30.47
N ILE A 48 18.00 2.92 29.70
CA ILE A 48 18.37 4.02 28.82
C ILE A 48 18.52 5.24 29.74
N ASP A 49 19.70 5.43 30.33
CA ASP A 49 20.09 6.77 30.77
C ASP A 49 20.31 7.59 29.50
N ASN A 50 19.22 8.20 29.02
CA ASN A 50 19.15 9.02 27.81
C ASN A 50 20.02 10.29 27.89
N ASP A 51 20.52 10.61 29.07
CA ASP A 51 21.16 11.89 29.34
C ASP A 51 22.69 11.83 29.26
N VAL A 52 23.29 10.68 28.94
CA VAL A 52 24.76 10.53 28.94
C VAL A 52 25.27 9.74 27.72
N ASN A 53 26.13 10.37 26.93
CA ASN A 53 27.05 9.76 25.97
C ASN A 53 28.29 9.27 26.71
N TYR A 54 29.01 8.32 26.12
CA TYR A 54 30.36 7.98 26.60
C TYR A 54 31.28 7.78 25.42
N PHE A 55 32.56 8.04 25.64
CA PHE A 55 33.64 7.78 24.70
C PHE A 55 34.88 7.32 25.44
N ILE A 56 35.72 6.55 24.75
CA ILE A 56 37.04 6.17 25.23
C ILE A 56 38.01 7.21 24.67
N THR A 57 38.74 7.90 25.53
CA THR A 57 39.77 8.86 25.11
C THR A 57 40.97 8.13 24.49
N PRO A 58 41.85 8.82 23.75
CA PRO A 58 43.12 8.25 23.29
C PRO A 58 44.02 7.73 24.43
N SER A 59 43.81 8.20 25.67
CA SER A 59 44.46 7.72 26.90
C SER A 59 43.83 6.45 27.48
N ASN A 60 42.85 5.84 26.80
CA ASN A 60 42.08 4.68 27.28
C ASN A 60 41.22 4.95 28.53
N GLU A 61 40.91 6.21 28.80
CA GLU A 61 40.03 6.59 29.91
C GLU A 61 38.57 6.62 29.44
N VAL A 62 37.67 6.06 30.25
CA VAL A 62 36.23 6.07 29.97
C VAL A 62 35.66 7.37 30.48
N VAL A 63 35.19 8.22 29.55
CA VAL A 63 34.63 9.54 29.86
C VAL A 63 33.14 9.55 29.54
N TRP A 64 32.35 10.09 30.46
CA TRP A 64 30.91 10.21 30.35
C TRP A 64 30.59 11.67 30.03
N GLU A 65 29.78 11.94 29.01
CA GLU A 65 29.40 13.28 28.57
C GLU A 65 27.89 13.41 28.60
N ARG A 66 27.36 14.40 29.33
CA ARG A 66 25.92 14.63 29.35
C ARG A 66 25.42 15.02 27.96
N THR A 67 24.46 14.28 27.42
CA THR A 67 23.95 14.45 26.05
C THR A 67 23.33 15.84 25.82
N LEU A 68 22.75 16.45 26.86
CA LEU A 68 22.12 17.76 26.79
C LEU A 68 23.08 18.93 27.01
N THR A 69 24.14 18.75 27.81
CA THR A 69 25.00 19.86 28.27
C THR A 69 26.45 19.78 27.78
N GLY A 70 26.90 18.62 27.27
CA GLY A 70 28.31 18.39 26.92
C GLY A 70 29.24 18.28 28.14
N GLU A 71 28.69 18.30 29.36
CA GLU A 71 29.49 18.25 30.58
C GLU A 71 30.11 16.87 30.77
N ILE A 72 31.42 16.86 31.03
CA ILE A 72 32.17 15.67 31.33
C ILE A 72 31.94 15.26 32.79
N VAL A 73 31.38 14.08 33.00
CA VAL A 73 31.22 13.43 34.30
C VAL A 73 32.40 12.45 34.48
N THR A 74 33.31 12.77 35.40
CA THR A 74 34.64 12.16 35.45
C THR A 74 34.78 10.91 36.31
N GLN A 75 33.75 10.43 37.03
CA GLN A 75 33.88 9.22 37.86
C GLN A 75 32.62 8.36 37.86
N PRO A 76 32.55 7.32 37.02
CA PRO A 76 31.56 6.26 37.22
C PRO A 76 31.87 5.52 38.52
N SER A 77 30.84 5.13 39.27
CA SER A 77 30.96 4.20 40.39
C SER A 77 31.57 2.87 39.93
N LEU A 78 32.22 2.13 40.84
CA LEU A 78 32.77 0.79 40.57
C LEU A 78 31.73 -0.15 39.92
N LYS A 79 30.46 -0.02 40.33
CA LYS A 79 29.33 -0.77 39.80
C LYS A 79 29.07 -0.43 38.32
N GLU A 80 29.09 0.85 37.96
CA GLU A 80 28.92 1.32 36.58
C GLU A 80 30.10 0.91 35.69
N LEU A 81 31.33 0.95 36.21
CA LEU A 81 32.52 0.44 35.50
C LEU A 81 32.43 -1.07 35.23
N GLN A 82 32.02 -1.87 36.22
CA GLN A 82 31.81 -3.32 36.04
C GLN A 82 30.69 -3.63 35.05
N GLN A 83 29.62 -2.82 35.04
CA GLN A 83 28.57 -2.94 34.03
C GLN A 83 29.09 -2.63 32.63
N PHE A 84 29.91 -1.59 32.49
CA PHE A 84 30.52 -1.19 31.23
C PHE A 84 31.45 -2.25 30.64
N ILE A 85 32.35 -2.82 31.45
CA ILE A 85 33.26 -3.90 31.02
C ILE A 85 32.44 -5.06 30.45
N LYS A 86 31.38 -5.48 31.15
CA LYS A 86 30.48 -6.55 30.68
C LYS A 86 29.75 -6.17 29.38
N VAL A 87 29.35 -4.91 29.22
CA VAL A 87 28.73 -4.42 27.97
C VAL A 87 29.71 -4.53 26.80
N ASN A 88 30.98 -4.17 26.98
CA ASN A 88 32.00 -4.27 25.93
C ASN A 88 32.33 -5.73 25.61
N GLU A 89 32.52 -6.58 26.63
CA GLU A 89 32.74 -8.02 26.42
C GLU A 89 31.62 -8.66 25.57
N ILE A 90 30.37 -8.28 25.81
CA ILE A 90 29.23 -8.78 25.02
C ILE A 90 29.19 -8.14 23.64
N ALA A 91 29.54 -6.86 23.51
CA ALA A 91 29.68 -6.21 22.21
C ALA A 91 30.70 -6.97 21.35
N ASP A 92 31.85 -7.35 21.90
CA ASP A 92 32.88 -8.14 21.22
C ASP A 92 32.36 -9.51 20.79
N VAL A 93 31.63 -10.22 21.66
CA VAL A 93 31.00 -11.50 21.34
C VAL A 93 29.99 -11.34 20.19
N ILE A 94 29.15 -10.30 20.21
CA ILE A 94 28.20 -10.00 19.13
C ILE A 94 28.95 -9.67 17.83
N SER A 95 30.02 -8.88 17.89
CA SER A 95 30.87 -8.53 16.75
C SER A 95 31.48 -9.77 16.09
N GLN A 96 32.07 -10.65 16.88
CA GLN A 96 32.70 -11.88 16.38
C GLN A 96 31.70 -12.88 15.82
N LYS A 97 30.52 -13.02 16.46
CA LYS A 97 29.52 -14.05 16.10
C LYS A 97 28.57 -13.61 15.01
N ILE A 98 28.20 -12.33 14.97
CA ILE A 98 27.20 -11.78 14.04
C ILE A 98 27.82 -10.73 13.13
N GLY A 99 28.51 -9.72 13.67
CA GLY A 99 29.02 -8.57 12.91
C GLY A 99 29.93 -8.98 11.74
N ASN A 100 31.05 -9.63 12.05
CA ASN A 100 32.08 -10.01 11.07
C ASN A 100 31.61 -11.09 10.09
N LYS A 101 30.59 -11.87 10.47
CA LYS A 101 30.07 -12.99 9.67
C LYS A 101 28.74 -12.67 8.98
N TRP A 102 28.22 -11.44 9.11
CA TRP A 102 26.85 -11.15 8.70
C TRP A 102 26.61 -11.40 7.20
N TYR A 103 27.60 -11.11 6.36
CA TYR A 103 27.48 -11.34 4.92
C TYR A 103 27.22 -12.83 4.58
N GLU A 104 27.90 -13.75 5.28
CA GLU A 104 27.71 -15.19 5.12
C GLU A 104 26.38 -15.64 5.75
N LEU A 105 26.13 -15.21 6.99
CA LEU A 105 24.93 -15.57 7.76
C LEU A 105 23.62 -15.08 7.13
N LYS A 106 23.66 -13.95 6.41
CA LYS A 106 22.48 -13.39 5.75
C LYS A 106 21.83 -14.38 4.79
N ASN A 107 22.62 -15.20 4.10
CA ASN A 107 22.13 -16.19 3.15
C ASN A 107 21.47 -17.41 3.82
N GLU A 108 21.69 -17.61 5.12
CA GLU A 108 21.08 -18.68 5.91
C GLU A 108 19.73 -18.27 6.55
N VAL A 109 19.38 -16.97 6.50
CA VAL A 109 18.15 -16.46 7.11
C VAL A 109 16.93 -17.05 6.42
N LYS A 110 16.10 -17.73 7.22
CA LYS A 110 14.83 -18.30 6.77
C LYS A 110 13.68 -17.36 7.05
N PHE A 111 12.80 -17.22 6.06
CA PHE A 111 11.60 -16.40 6.15
C PHE A 111 10.34 -17.27 6.15
N SER A 112 9.42 -16.94 7.05
CA SER A 112 8.05 -17.48 7.09
C SER A 112 7.05 -16.32 7.08
N ARG A 113 5.84 -16.59 6.59
CA ARG A 113 4.75 -15.62 6.64
C ARG A 113 3.46 -16.34 6.95
N LYS A 114 2.72 -15.82 7.94
CA LYS A 114 1.40 -16.36 8.27
C LYS A 114 0.43 -16.08 7.12
N PRO A 115 -0.21 -17.11 6.53
CA PRO A 115 -1.22 -16.90 5.50
C PRO A 115 -2.41 -16.12 6.07
N LYS A 116 -2.91 -15.15 5.32
CA LYS A 116 -4.09 -14.36 5.72
C LYS A 116 -5.34 -15.08 5.26
N LEU A 117 -5.84 -15.98 6.10
CA LEU A 117 -7.07 -16.74 5.85
C LEU A 117 -8.33 -15.97 6.34
N LYS A 118 -8.42 -14.66 6.07
CA LYS A 118 -9.60 -13.88 6.50
C LYS A 118 -10.66 -13.92 5.41
N ASN A 119 -11.80 -14.53 5.71
CA ASN A 119 -12.94 -14.64 4.78
C ASN A 119 -13.94 -13.48 4.91
N ASN A 120 -13.93 -12.75 6.04
CA ASN A 120 -14.79 -11.59 6.28
C ASN A 120 -14.02 -10.27 6.03
N THR A 121 -13.66 -10.00 4.78
CA THR A 121 -13.10 -8.71 4.36
C THR A 121 -14.22 -7.80 3.83
N ALA A 122 -13.98 -6.49 3.81
CA ALA A 122 -14.87 -5.56 3.11
C ALA A 122 -15.15 -6.07 1.69
N LEU A 123 -16.41 -6.10 1.26
CA LEU A 123 -16.81 -6.72 -0.01
C LEU A 123 -16.46 -5.86 -1.23
N PHE A 124 -16.48 -4.55 -1.04
CA PHE A 124 -16.16 -3.52 -2.05
C PHE A 124 -15.69 -2.25 -1.33
N ASN A 125 -15.24 -1.25 -2.09
CA ASN A 125 -14.88 0.05 -1.53
C ASN A 125 -16.13 0.81 -1.05
N ASP A 126 -16.03 1.50 0.08
CA ASP A 126 -17.16 2.22 0.70
C ASP A 126 -17.69 3.40 -0.14
N THR A 127 -16.87 3.90 -1.07
CA THR A 127 -17.24 5.04 -1.91
C THR A 127 -18.36 4.67 -2.88
N LEU A 128 -19.50 5.34 -2.72
CA LEU A 128 -20.61 5.28 -3.67
C LEU A 128 -20.38 6.31 -4.79
N TYR A 129 -20.23 5.82 -6.01
CA TYR A 129 -20.08 6.65 -7.20
C TYR A 129 -21.43 6.86 -7.90
N SER A 130 -21.58 8.05 -8.48
CA SER A 130 -22.64 8.31 -9.45
C SER A 130 -22.20 7.86 -10.84
N TYR A 131 -23.15 7.62 -11.74
CA TYR A 131 -22.84 7.17 -13.09
C TYR A 131 -23.80 7.79 -14.12
N LYS A 132 -23.40 7.70 -15.39
CA LYS A 132 -24.29 7.79 -16.55
C LYS A 132 -24.09 6.54 -17.41
N PHE A 133 -25.13 6.08 -18.10
CA PHE A 133 -24.92 5.07 -19.14
C PHE A 133 -24.08 5.66 -20.26
N ASP A 134 -23.22 4.85 -20.86
CA ASP A 134 -22.52 5.25 -22.08
C ASP A 134 -23.53 5.23 -23.23
N ASP A 135 -23.64 6.35 -23.94
CA ASP A 135 -24.57 6.52 -25.05
C ASP A 135 -24.24 5.56 -26.21
N ASN A 136 -22.97 5.15 -26.34
CA ASN A 136 -22.48 4.26 -27.39
C ASN A 136 -22.47 2.78 -27.00
N ASN A 137 -22.51 2.45 -25.70
CA ASN A 137 -22.43 1.07 -25.22
C ASN A 137 -23.25 0.86 -23.94
N LYS A 138 -24.40 0.18 -24.08
CA LYS A 138 -25.33 -0.09 -22.97
C LYS A 138 -24.73 -1.00 -21.87
N ASP A 139 -23.67 -1.74 -22.18
CA ASP A 139 -22.95 -2.57 -21.21
C ASP A 139 -21.88 -1.77 -20.45
N GLN A 140 -21.77 -0.46 -20.71
CA GLN A 140 -20.87 0.44 -20.02
C GLN A 140 -21.59 1.59 -19.33
N ILE A 141 -20.99 2.01 -18.22
CA ILE A 141 -21.35 3.21 -17.50
C ILE A 141 -20.11 4.11 -17.38
N VAL A 142 -20.32 5.42 -17.53
CA VAL A 142 -19.29 6.44 -17.28
C VAL A 142 -19.34 6.83 -15.81
N LYS A 143 -18.23 6.65 -15.09
CA LYS A 143 -18.09 7.02 -13.68
C LYS A 143 -18.12 8.54 -13.53
N ILE A 144 -18.90 9.04 -12.57
CA ILE A 144 -18.98 10.46 -12.22
C ILE A 144 -18.32 10.68 -10.86
N GLU A 145 -17.27 11.51 -10.85
CA GLU A 145 -16.50 11.86 -9.66
C GLU A 145 -16.68 13.33 -9.28
N LYS A 146 -16.21 13.68 -8.08
CA LYS A 146 -16.26 15.04 -7.53
C LYS A 146 -14.86 15.63 -7.48
N LEU A 147 -14.70 16.82 -8.03
CA LEU A 147 -13.50 17.62 -8.02
C LEU A 147 -13.69 18.83 -7.12
N SER A 148 -12.75 19.08 -6.21
CA SER A 148 -12.71 20.31 -5.41
C SER A 148 -11.92 21.37 -6.16
N LEU A 149 -12.40 22.62 -6.15
CA LEU A 149 -11.65 23.77 -6.69
C LEU A 149 -10.38 24.08 -5.87
N TYR A 150 -10.24 23.50 -4.68
CA TYR A 150 -9.05 23.62 -3.83
C TYR A 150 -7.97 22.56 -4.13
N ASP A 151 -8.21 21.62 -5.05
CA ASP A 151 -7.26 20.55 -5.44
C ASP A 151 -6.45 20.97 -6.68
N GLU A 152 -5.38 21.74 -6.47
CA GLU A 152 -4.57 22.40 -7.52
C GLU A 152 -4.13 21.43 -8.64
N GLN A 153 -3.64 20.25 -8.26
CA GLN A 153 -3.09 19.28 -9.21
C GLN A 153 -4.15 18.78 -10.20
N LYS A 154 -5.41 18.66 -9.76
CA LYS A 154 -6.48 18.12 -10.59
C LYS A 154 -7.24 19.18 -11.36
N ILE A 155 -7.40 20.40 -10.83
CA ILE A 155 -8.12 21.48 -11.51
C ILE A 155 -7.39 21.98 -12.76
N ALA A 156 -6.05 21.90 -12.78
CA ALA A 156 -5.23 22.38 -13.89
C ALA A 156 -5.59 21.70 -15.22
N LYS A 157 -5.99 20.43 -15.15
CA LYS A 157 -6.45 19.62 -16.29
C LYS A 157 -7.68 20.21 -17.00
N TYR A 158 -8.46 21.05 -16.32
CA TYR A 158 -9.76 21.48 -16.82
C TYR A 158 -9.87 22.98 -17.16
N PHE A 159 -8.94 23.81 -16.69
CA PHE A 159 -9.07 25.27 -16.82
C PHE A 159 -7.91 26.00 -17.50
N LYS A 160 -6.74 25.37 -17.67
CA LYS A 160 -5.60 25.94 -18.42
C LYS A 160 -5.98 26.33 -19.87
N ASN A 161 -5.29 27.30 -20.45
CA ASN A 161 -5.61 27.78 -21.80
C ASN A 161 -5.31 26.75 -22.91
N ASP A 162 -4.26 25.94 -22.76
CA ASP A 162 -3.82 24.93 -23.76
C ASP A 162 -4.33 23.52 -23.43
N ILE A 163 -5.64 23.34 -23.25
CA ILE A 163 -6.24 22.02 -22.94
C ILE A 163 -6.89 21.44 -24.20
N ASP A 164 -6.78 20.12 -24.35
CA ASP A 164 -7.62 19.32 -25.27
C ASP A 164 -9.12 19.54 -24.97
N ASP A 165 -9.91 19.88 -25.98
CA ASP A 165 -11.36 20.11 -25.84
C ASP A 165 -12.07 18.95 -25.12
N ASN A 166 -11.59 17.71 -25.31
CA ASN A 166 -12.12 16.51 -24.65
C ASN A 166 -12.05 16.59 -23.11
N ASP A 167 -11.01 17.20 -22.54
CA ASP A 167 -10.84 17.30 -21.10
C ASP A 167 -11.81 18.31 -20.49
N CYS A 168 -12.10 19.40 -21.20
CA CYS A 168 -13.09 20.39 -20.78
C CYS A 168 -14.51 19.80 -20.82
N GLU A 169 -14.85 19.04 -21.86
CA GLU A 169 -16.15 18.38 -22.03
C GLU A 169 -16.47 17.33 -20.95
N ASN A 170 -15.42 16.78 -20.32
CA ASN A 170 -15.57 15.86 -19.21
C ASN A 170 -16.14 16.55 -17.95
N LEU A 171 -16.01 17.86 -17.78
CA LEU A 171 -16.72 18.57 -16.73
C LEU A 171 -18.21 18.71 -17.07
N LEU A 172 -19.08 18.19 -16.20
CA LEU A 172 -20.52 18.28 -16.43
C LEU A 172 -21.01 19.75 -16.49
N LEU A 173 -20.32 20.66 -15.81
CA LEU A 173 -20.62 22.10 -15.83
C LEU A 173 -20.39 22.71 -17.22
N TYR A 174 -19.42 22.23 -17.99
CA TYR A 174 -19.10 22.76 -19.33
C TYR A 174 -20.32 22.70 -20.25
N ASN A 175 -21.00 21.55 -20.24
CA ASN A 175 -22.17 21.30 -21.09
C ASN A 175 -23.48 21.85 -20.51
N SER A 176 -23.62 21.91 -19.19
CA SER A 176 -24.89 22.30 -18.55
C SER A 176 -24.97 23.79 -18.18
N HIS A 177 -23.85 24.43 -17.84
CA HIS A 177 -23.78 25.81 -17.36
C HIS A 177 -22.52 26.49 -17.89
N ARG A 178 -22.43 26.62 -19.21
CA ARG A 178 -21.26 27.15 -19.95
C ARG A 178 -20.77 28.49 -19.41
N PHE A 179 -21.69 29.37 -19.01
CA PHE A 179 -21.38 30.68 -18.42
C PHE A 179 -20.56 30.56 -17.13
N ASN A 180 -20.99 29.72 -16.19
CA ASN A 180 -20.28 29.51 -14.92
C ASN A 180 -18.91 28.85 -15.16
N TYR A 181 -18.82 27.93 -16.12
CA TYR A 181 -17.53 27.37 -16.53
C TYR A 181 -16.58 28.45 -17.06
N ASN A 182 -17.05 29.32 -17.96
CA ASN A 182 -16.20 30.38 -18.52
C ASN A 182 -15.71 31.36 -17.45
N LYS A 183 -16.56 31.70 -16.46
CA LYS A 183 -16.12 32.51 -15.31
C LYS A 183 -15.05 31.81 -14.48
N LEU A 184 -15.22 30.52 -14.17
CA LEU A 184 -14.18 29.75 -13.48
C LEU A 184 -12.88 29.66 -14.28
N LYS A 185 -12.97 29.48 -15.60
CA LYS A 185 -11.81 29.50 -16.51
C LYS A 185 -11.13 30.86 -16.50
N SER A 186 -11.89 31.95 -16.50
CA SER A 186 -11.35 33.31 -16.41
C SER A 186 -10.58 33.50 -15.11
N ILE A 187 -11.19 33.15 -13.96
CA ILE A 187 -10.54 33.25 -12.64
C ILE A 187 -9.26 32.41 -12.60
N TYR A 188 -9.27 31.23 -13.19
CA TYR A 188 -8.10 30.35 -13.19
C TYR A 188 -6.92 30.91 -14.01
N ASN A 189 -7.20 31.58 -15.13
CA ASN A 189 -6.17 32.09 -16.04
C ASN A 189 -5.81 33.56 -15.81
N ASP A 190 -6.48 34.24 -14.89
CA ASP A 190 -6.22 35.64 -14.60
C ASP A 190 -4.84 35.82 -13.96
N GLU A 191 -4.05 36.75 -14.51
CA GLU A 191 -2.70 37.03 -14.00
C GLU A 191 -2.73 37.54 -12.56
N GLN A 192 -3.79 38.24 -12.15
CA GLN A 192 -3.94 38.75 -10.78
C GLN A 192 -4.08 37.62 -9.73
N PHE A 193 -4.48 36.42 -10.16
CA PHE A 193 -4.66 35.25 -9.30
C PHE A 193 -3.58 34.19 -9.51
N LYS A 194 -2.45 34.54 -10.13
CA LYS A 194 -1.35 33.59 -10.39
C LYS A 194 -0.66 33.15 -9.09
N GLY A 195 -0.54 31.84 -8.86
CA GLY A 195 0.12 31.26 -7.68
C GLY A 195 -0.33 29.82 -7.37
N LYS A 196 -0.03 29.33 -6.15
CA LYS A 196 -0.27 27.93 -5.72
C LYS A 196 -1.76 27.47 -5.76
N ASN A 197 -2.74 28.35 -5.94
CA ASN A 197 -4.12 27.98 -6.33
C ASN A 197 -4.90 29.26 -6.69
N PRO A 198 -5.22 29.52 -7.98
CA PRO A 198 -5.93 30.73 -8.39
C PRO A 198 -7.29 30.94 -7.71
N PHE A 199 -8.05 29.86 -7.44
CA PHE A 199 -9.34 29.96 -6.78
C PHE A 199 -9.22 30.39 -5.31
N VAL A 200 -8.15 30.01 -4.62
CA VAL A 200 -7.90 30.46 -3.24
C VAL A 200 -7.53 31.94 -3.21
N ILE A 201 -6.71 32.38 -4.17
CA ILE A 201 -6.29 33.78 -4.27
C ILE A 201 -7.50 34.66 -4.60
N TYR A 202 -8.33 34.24 -5.56
CA TYR A 202 -9.60 34.90 -5.87
C TYR A 202 -10.50 35.03 -4.64
N MET A 203 -10.68 33.97 -3.86
CA MET A 203 -11.49 34.01 -2.64
C MET A 203 -10.96 35.03 -1.62
N ASN A 204 -9.65 35.16 -1.47
CA ASN A 204 -9.06 36.20 -0.62
C ASN A 204 -9.23 37.60 -1.21
N HIS A 205 -9.17 37.74 -2.54
CA HIS A 205 -9.42 39.01 -3.21
C HIS A 205 -10.86 39.50 -3.02
N LEU A 206 -11.86 38.60 -2.95
CA LEU A 206 -13.24 39.00 -2.63
C LEU A 206 -13.33 39.83 -1.34
N LYS A 207 -12.48 39.56 -0.34
CA LYS A 207 -12.46 40.32 0.93
C LYS A 207 -12.09 41.79 0.76
N THR A 208 -11.41 42.13 -0.34
CA THR A 208 -10.97 43.50 -0.62
C THR A 208 -12.00 44.29 -1.44
N LEU A 209 -13.05 43.64 -1.95
CA LEU A 209 -14.07 44.28 -2.76
C LEU A 209 -15.09 44.99 -1.85
N THR A 210 -15.41 46.24 -2.20
CA THR A 210 -16.37 47.07 -1.45
C THR A 210 -17.82 46.87 -1.87
N ASN A 211 -18.05 46.28 -3.04
CA ASN A 211 -19.37 46.21 -3.70
C ASN A 211 -19.95 44.79 -3.68
N LEU A 212 -19.73 44.05 -2.59
CA LEU A 212 -20.32 42.73 -2.39
C LEU A 212 -21.65 42.83 -1.64
N PRO A 213 -22.56 41.85 -1.83
CA PRO A 213 -23.75 41.71 -0.98
C PRO A 213 -23.35 41.69 0.49
N LYS A 214 -24.16 42.29 1.37
CA LYS A 214 -23.84 42.45 2.80
C LYS A 214 -23.54 41.13 3.51
N GLU A 215 -24.14 40.04 3.04
CA GLU A 215 -23.94 38.69 3.58
C GLU A 215 -22.56 38.10 3.24
N VAL A 216 -21.93 38.58 2.16
CA VAL A 216 -20.62 38.11 1.69
C VAL A 216 -19.51 38.98 2.29
N ASN A 217 -19.37 38.93 3.60
CA ASN A 217 -18.32 39.62 4.35
C ASN A 217 -17.08 38.74 4.55
N SER A 218 -16.01 39.31 5.11
CA SER A 218 -14.73 38.59 5.34
C SER A 218 -14.89 37.31 6.16
N GLU A 219 -15.72 37.34 7.22
CA GLU A 219 -15.99 36.17 8.07
C GLU A 219 -16.69 35.05 7.29
N PHE A 220 -17.67 35.40 6.45
CA PHE A 220 -18.34 34.46 5.58
C PHE A 220 -17.37 33.83 4.58
N ILE A 221 -16.50 34.63 3.96
CA ILE A 221 -15.48 34.17 3.02
C ILE A 221 -14.50 33.20 3.72
N ASP A 222 -14.01 33.55 4.91
CA ASP A 222 -13.13 32.67 5.70
C ASP A 222 -13.80 31.34 6.03
N LYS A 223 -15.07 31.38 6.43
CA LYS A 223 -15.86 30.16 6.65
C LYS A 223 -15.98 29.32 5.38
N MET A 224 -16.13 29.94 4.21
CA MET A 224 -16.21 29.21 2.94
C MET A 224 -14.87 28.55 2.57
N ILE A 225 -13.75 29.28 2.69
CA ILE A 225 -12.40 28.75 2.47
C ILE A 225 -12.12 27.57 3.41
N ASN A 226 -12.38 27.73 4.71
CA ASN A 226 -12.17 26.69 5.71
C ASN A 226 -12.99 25.42 5.44
N ASN A 227 -14.19 25.58 4.87
CA ASN A 227 -15.07 24.48 4.48
C ASN A 227 -14.86 23.96 3.05
N LYS A 228 -13.82 24.44 2.35
CA LYS A 228 -13.53 24.12 0.95
C LYS A 228 -14.73 24.35 0.03
N LYS A 229 -15.39 25.50 0.21
CA LYS A 229 -16.50 25.98 -0.62
C LYS A 229 -16.06 27.26 -1.33
N PHE A 230 -16.27 27.29 -2.63
CA PHE A 230 -15.93 28.42 -3.48
C PHE A 230 -17.15 29.31 -3.69
N ILE A 231 -16.96 30.62 -3.64
CA ILE A 231 -18.00 31.61 -3.98
C ILE A 231 -17.74 32.04 -5.41
N LEU A 232 -18.67 31.79 -6.33
CA LEU A 232 -18.62 32.35 -7.67
C LEU A 232 -19.49 33.60 -7.69
N PHE A 233 -18.86 34.78 -7.67
CA PHE A 233 -19.60 36.05 -7.69
C PHE A 233 -19.96 36.45 -9.13
N ASN A 234 -21.18 36.98 -9.27
CA ASN A 234 -21.71 37.53 -10.51
C ASN A 234 -22.01 39.01 -10.32
N ASP A 235 -21.00 39.80 -10.64
CA ASP A 235 -20.99 41.26 -10.71
C ASP A 235 -22.16 41.87 -11.49
N THR A 236 -22.56 41.24 -12.61
CA THR A 236 -23.63 41.77 -13.46
C THR A 236 -25.01 41.74 -12.80
N PHE A 237 -25.25 40.78 -11.90
CA PHE A 237 -26.56 40.54 -11.29
C PHE A 237 -26.56 40.68 -9.77
N ASP A 238 -25.43 41.09 -9.18
CA ASP A 238 -25.20 41.14 -7.73
C ASP A 238 -25.62 39.86 -7.00
N LYS A 239 -25.25 38.71 -7.59
CA LYS A 239 -25.59 37.38 -7.08
C LYS A 239 -24.35 36.52 -6.95
N TYR A 240 -24.39 35.55 -6.04
CA TYR A 240 -23.32 34.57 -5.91
C TYR A 240 -23.86 33.15 -5.88
N GLU A 241 -23.02 32.22 -6.31
CA GLU A 241 -23.24 30.79 -6.16
C GLU A 241 -22.17 30.19 -5.24
N ILE A 242 -22.54 29.19 -4.45
CA ILE A 242 -21.59 28.45 -3.61
C ILE A 242 -21.32 27.09 -4.27
N ILE A 243 -20.08 26.88 -4.70
CA ILE A 243 -19.61 25.67 -5.36
C ILE A 243 -18.74 24.88 -4.38
N LYS A 244 -19.21 23.71 -3.92
CA LYS A 244 -18.38 22.80 -3.11
C LYS A 244 -17.56 21.85 -3.99
N TYR A 245 -18.19 21.29 -5.02
CA TYR A 245 -17.56 20.34 -5.93
C TYR A 245 -18.07 20.52 -7.35
N LEU A 246 -17.18 20.33 -8.32
CA LEU A 246 -17.52 20.10 -9.71
C LEU A 246 -17.68 18.59 -9.95
N LYS A 247 -18.64 18.21 -10.79
CA LYS A 247 -18.78 16.81 -11.23
C LYS A 247 -18.12 16.62 -12.57
N TYR A 248 -17.35 15.55 -12.74
CA TYR A 248 -16.70 15.22 -14.01
C TYR A 248 -16.86 13.75 -14.37
N LYS A 249 -16.86 13.47 -15.67
CA LYS A 249 -16.76 12.13 -16.26
C LYS A 249 -15.32 11.64 -16.14
N SER A 250 -15.15 10.49 -15.49
CA SER A 250 -13.87 9.84 -15.28
C SER A 250 -13.75 8.66 -16.25
N ASP A 251 -13.49 7.46 -15.76
CA ASP A 251 -13.36 6.25 -16.56
C ASP A 251 -14.70 5.52 -16.80
N SER A 252 -14.79 4.83 -17.94
CA SER A 252 -15.88 3.90 -18.22
C SER A 252 -15.68 2.59 -17.46
N LYS A 253 -16.78 2.01 -16.99
CA LYS A 253 -16.84 0.73 -16.28
C LYS A 253 -17.84 -0.18 -16.96
N ASP A 254 -17.49 -1.46 -17.05
CA ASP A 254 -18.42 -2.52 -17.41
C ASP A 254 -19.45 -2.70 -16.29
N ILE A 255 -20.74 -2.72 -16.65
CA ILE A 255 -21.85 -2.90 -15.69
C ILE A 255 -21.76 -4.21 -14.91
N ASN A 256 -21.07 -5.22 -15.44
CA ASN A 256 -20.89 -6.51 -14.79
C ASN A 256 -19.80 -6.49 -13.71
N ASN A 257 -18.97 -5.45 -13.66
CA ASN A 257 -17.85 -5.34 -12.73
C ASN A 257 -18.12 -4.32 -11.60
N VAL A 258 -19.38 -3.92 -11.42
CA VAL A 258 -19.80 -2.94 -10.40
C VAL A 258 -21.00 -3.44 -9.62
N LYS A 259 -21.13 -3.02 -8.37
CA LYS A 259 -22.31 -3.32 -7.54
C LYS A 259 -23.21 -2.10 -7.50
N PHE A 260 -24.35 -2.16 -8.17
CA PHE A 260 -25.35 -1.11 -8.05
C PHE A 260 -25.97 -1.08 -6.65
N ARG A 261 -26.14 0.14 -6.15
CA ARG A 261 -26.99 0.44 -5.00
C ARG A 261 -28.38 0.80 -5.50
N THR A 262 -29.38 0.03 -5.10
CA THR A 262 -30.77 0.21 -5.52
C THR A 262 -31.59 0.76 -4.35
N VAL A 263 -32.40 1.78 -4.61
CA VAL A 263 -33.41 2.34 -3.69
C VAL A 263 -34.70 2.53 -4.48
N ASN A 264 -35.82 2.03 -3.95
CA ASN A 264 -37.14 2.09 -4.61
C ASN A 264 -37.10 1.60 -6.07
N ASN A 265 -36.45 0.45 -6.32
CA ASN A 265 -36.25 -0.13 -7.65
C ASN A 265 -35.47 0.72 -8.66
N SER A 266 -34.82 1.80 -8.22
CA SER A 266 -33.95 2.64 -9.04
C SER A 266 -32.50 2.52 -8.60
N ASN A 267 -31.58 2.40 -9.56
CA ASN A 267 -30.15 2.38 -9.29
C ASN A 267 -29.68 3.82 -9.04
N ILE A 268 -29.28 4.12 -7.81
CA ILE A 268 -28.90 5.48 -7.39
C ILE A 268 -27.39 5.75 -7.48
N GLY A 269 -26.60 4.69 -7.65
CA GLY A 269 -25.14 4.74 -7.72
C GLY A 269 -24.55 3.34 -7.74
N PHE A 270 -23.22 3.26 -7.72
CA PHE A 270 -22.52 1.99 -7.71
C PHE A 270 -21.29 2.02 -6.80
N TYR A 271 -20.94 0.84 -6.28
CA TYR A 271 -19.66 0.60 -5.61
C TYR A 271 -18.67 0.00 -6.60
N GLU A 272 -17.43 0.49 -6.53
CA GLU A 272 -16.33 0.05 -7.37
C GLU A 272 -15.56 -1.11 -6.72
N SER A 273 -14.99 -1.99 -7.57
CA SER A 273 -14.01 -3.02 -7.21
C SER A 273 -14.48 -4.01 -6.15
N PHE A 274 -14.87 -5.19 -6.61
CA PHE A 274 -15.12 -6.31 -5.71
C PHE A 274 -13.80 -6.77 -5.10
N ASN A 275 -13.70 -6.69 -3.78
CA ASN A 275 -12.54 -7.20 -3.07
C ASN A 275 -12.52 -8.72 -3.18
N SER A 276 -11.37 -9.25 -3.58
CA SER A 276 -11.17 -10.68 -3.83
C SER A 276 -10.57 -11.35 -2.61
N LEU A 277 -11.19 -12.43 -2.14
CA LEU A 277 -10.65 -13.29 -1.07
C LEU A 277 -9.55 -14.23 -1.59
N GLY A 278 -9.64 -14.57 -2.88
CA GLY A 278 -8.78 -15.52 -3.56
C GLY A 278 -9.03 -15.49 -5.05
N ALA A 279 -8.58 -16.50 -5.78
CA ALA A 279 -9.01 -16.76 -7.15
C ALA A 279 -9.14 -18.26 -7.40
N ILE A 280 -10.15 -18.64 -8.17
CA ILE A 280 -10.28 -19.98 -8.74
C ILE A 280 -9.39 -20.01 -9.98
N VAL A 281 -8.46 -20.97 -10.03
CA VAL A 281 -7.62 -21.21 -11.20
C VAL A 281 -8.27 -22.30 -12.03
N LEU A 282 -8.47 -22.00 -13.31
CA LEU A 282 -9.09 -22.88 -14.30
C LEU A 282 -8.07 -23.26 -15.38
N SER A 283 -8.17 -24.45 -15.94
CA SER A 283 -7.36 -24.91 -17.06
C SER A 283 -8.17 -25.69 -18.08
N ASN A 284 -7.86 -25.51 -19.35
CA ASN A 284 -8.35 -26.36 -20.44
C ASN A 284 -7.27 -27.36 -20.94
N GLY A 285 -6.22 -27.59 -20.14
CA GLY A 285 -5.07 -28.43 -20.49
C GLY A 285 -3.97 -27.69 -21.26
N ILE A 286 -4.30 -26.63 -21.99
CA ILE A 286 -3.33 -25.82 -22.74
C ILE A 286 -3.13 -24.46 -22.09
N ASN A 287 -4.20 -23.83 -21.59
CA ASN A 287 -4.21 -22.47 -21.07
C ASN A 287 -4.83 -22.45 -19.68
N PHE A 288 -4.42 -21.46 -18.90
CA PHE A 288 -4.93 -21.18 -17.57
C PHE A 288 -5.62 -19.82 -17.54
N LYS A 289 -6.74 -19.78 -16.83
CA LYS A 289 -7.47 -18.56 -16.50
C LYS A 289 -7.71 -18.53 -15.01
N LYS A 290 -7.98 -17.34 -14.48
CA LYS A 290 -8.46 -17.16 -13.12
C LYS A 290 -9.80 -16.47 -13.09
N ILE A 291 -10.57 -16.78 -12.06
CA ILE A 291 -11.77 -16.06 -11.66
C ILE A 291 -11.57 -15.56 -10.23
N PRO A 292 -11.63 -14.25 -9.96
CA PRO A 292 -11.52 -13.72 -8.60
C PRO A 292 -12.69 -14.24 -7.74
N ILE A 293 -12.39 -14.69 -6.52
CA ILE A 293 -13.39 -15.12 -5.56
C ILE A 293 -13.86 -13.91 -4.77
N ASN A 294 -15.08 -13.46 -5.06
CA ASN A 294 -15.74 -12.32 -4.42
C ASN A 294 -17.17 -12.69 -3.99
N PHE A 295 -17.91 -11.73 -3.43
CA PHE A 295 -19.27 -11.96 -2.92
C PHE A 295 -20.27 -12.44 -3.98
N GLU A 296 -20.00 -12.29 -5.27
CA GLU A 296 -20.93 -12.70 -6.34
C GLU A 296 -20.95 -14.21 -6.58
N ILE A 297 -19.91 -14.93 -6.16
CA ILE A 297 -19.76 -16.37 -6.41
C ILE A 297 -19.63 -17.21 -5.14
N ILE A 298 -19.62 -16.58 -3.96
CA ILE A 298 -19.52 -17.24 -2.66
C ILE A 298 -20.92 -17.51 -2.09
N LYS A 299 -21.11 -18.68 -1.48
CA LYS A 299 -22.29 -18.99 -0.67
C LYS A 299 -22.15 -18.36 0.72
N PHE A 300 -23.07 -17.48 1.08
CA PHE A 300 -23.13 -16.93 2.44
C PHE A 300 -23.90 -17.86 3.38
N GLY A 301 -23.43 -17.97 4.64
CA GLY A 301 -24.27 -18.45 5.76
C GLY A 301 -24.27 -19.95 6.07
N SER A 302 -23.31 -20.75 5.59
CA SER A 302 -23.31 -22.20 5.86
C SER A 302 -22.10 -22.76 6.61
N ILE A 303 -20.98 -22.05 6.75
CA ILE A 303 -19.76 -22.61 7.38
C ILE A 303 -19.01 -21.55 8.19
N ASP A 304 -18.85 -21.79 9.49
CA ASP A 304 -18.03 -20.99 10.43
C ASP A 304 -16.55 -21.41 10.34
N THR A 305 -15.97 -21.34 9.14
CA THR A 305 -14.54 -21.60 8.98
C THR A 305 -13.84 -20.43 8.31
N ASN A 306 -12.71 -20.05 8.90
CA ASN A 306 -11.75 -19.13 8.30
C ASN A 306 -11.07 -19.72 7.03
N LYS A 307 -11.54 -20.85 6.48
CA LYS A 307 -10.89 -21.53 5.35
C LYS A 307 -11.80 -21.53 4.13
N LEU A 308 -11.46 -20.71 3.13
CA LEU A 308 -12.12 -20.74 1.83
C LEU A 308 -11.80 -22.04 1.06
N THR A 309 -12.81 -22.76 0.61
CA THR A 309 -12.72 -24.02 -0.14
C THR A 309 -13.62 -23.99 -1.38
N LEU A 310 -13.52 -25.00 -2.26
CA LEU A 310 -14.37 -25.08 -3.45
C LEU A 310 -15.85 -25.32 -3.11
N GLN A 311 -16.15 -25.89 -1.94
CA GLN A 311 -17.53 -26.14 -1.51
C GLN A 311 -18.28 -24.82 -1.21
N ASP A 312 -17.54 -23.79 -0.81
CA ASP A 312 -18.04 -22.44 -0.54
C ASP A 312 -18.41 -21.67 -1.81
N ILE A 313 -18.04 -22.19 -2.98
CA ILE A 313 -18.36 -21.58 -4.28
C ILE A 313 -19.74 -22.04 -4.74
N ASP A 314 -20.57 -21.09 -5.17
CA ASP A 314 -21.80 -21.37 -5.89
C ASP A 314 -21.50 -21.66 -7.36
N HIS A 315 -21.60 -22.93 -7.73
CA HIS A 315 -21.32 -23.39 -9.09
C HIS A 315 -22.23 -22.75 -10.15
N LYS A 316 -23.50 -22.45 -9.84
CA LYS A 316 -24.40 -21.79 -10.80
C LYS A 316 -23.97 -20.34 -11.04
N LEU A 317 -23.57 -19.64 -9.97
CA LEU A 317 -23.04 -18.29 -10.09
C LEU A 317 -21.68 -18.26 -10.78
N LEU A 318 -20.83 -19.25 -10.51
CA LEU A 318 -19.54 -19.44 -11.19
C LEU A 318 -19.71 -19.64 -12.70
N GLU A 319 -20.63 -20.51 -13.14
CA GLU A 319 -20.92 -20.74 -14.56
C GLU A 319 -21.43 -19.47 -15.27
N LYS A 320 -22.29 -18.71 -14.59
CA LYS A 320 -22.74 -17.40 -15.07
C LYS A 320 -21.57 -16.42 -15.21
N TYR A 321 -20.67 -16.39 -14.23
CA TYR A 321 -19.47 -15.56 -14.27
C TYR A 321 -18.50 -15.98 -15.39
N MET A 322 -18.29 -17.28 -15.58
CA MET A 322 -17.47 -17.85 -16.67
C MET A 322 -18.00 -17.39 -18.04
N SER A 323 -19.30 -17.50 -18.24
CA SER A 323 -19.96 -17.13 -19.50
C SER A 323 -19.81 -15.62 -19.77
N LYS A 324 -20.01 -14.77 -18.76
CA LYS A 324 -19.80 -13.31 -18.87
C LYS A 324 -18.36 -12.93 -19.24
N ASN A 325 -17.38 -13.73 -18.85
CA ASN A 325 -15.96 -13.45 -19.08
C ASN A 325 -15.38 -14.23 -20.27
N ASN A 326 -16.23 -14.75 -21.17
CA ASN A 326 -15.82 -15.55 -22.33
C ASN A 326 -14.87 -16.71 -21.94
N ILE A 327 -15.23 -17.41 -20.87
CA ILE A 327 -14.58 -18.64 -20.43
C ILE A 327 -15.52 -19.79 -20.80
N ASP A 328 -15.14 -20.52 -21.85
CA ASP A 328 -15.92 -21.66 -22.32
C ASP A 328 -15.87 -22.85 -21.34
N LYS A 329 -16.74 -23.84 -21.59
CA LYS A 329 -16.91 -25.02 -20.74
C LYS A 329 -15.72 -26.00 -20.75
N THR A 330 -14.71 -25.81 -21.62
CA THR A 330 -13.51 -26.65 -21.64
C THR A 330 -12.60 -26.38 -20.44
N TYR A 331 -12.71 -25.19 -19.84
CA TYR A 331 -11.96 -24.81 -18.65
C TYR A 331 -12.53 -25.50 -17.40
N LYS A 332 -11.71 -26.33 -16.76
CA LYS A 332 -12.03 -27.01 -15.49
C LYS A 332 -11.26 -26.40 -14.33
N THR A 333 -11.83 -26.48 -13.14
CA THR A 333 -11.18 -25.99 -11.92
C THR A 333 -9.97 -26.85 -11.55
N VAL A 334 -8.84 -26.18 -11.28
CA VAL A 334 -7.58 -26.81 -10.86
C VAL A 334 -7.38 -26.61 -9.36
N CYS A 335 -7.42 -25.36 -8.89
CA CYS A 335 -7.20 -25.05 -7.48
C CYS A 335 -7.82 -23.69 -7.09
N ILE A 336 -7.79 -23.39 -5.79
CA ILE A 336 -8.03 -22.05 -5.27
C ILE A 336 -6.67 -21.48 -4.84
N ALA A 337 -6.28 -20.36 -5.46
CA ALA A 337 -5.16 -19.54 -5.02
C ALA A 337 -5.65 -18.50 -4.02
N LYS A 338 -4.91 -18.28 -2.93
CA LYS A 338 -5.27 -17.35 -1.85
C LYS A 338 -4.17 -16.33 -1.59
N SER A 339 -4.57 -15.17 -1.07
CA SER A 339 -3.59 -14.18 -0.61
C SER A 339 -2.78 -14.75 0.56
N GLY A 340 -1.45 -14.70 0.42
CA GLY A 340 -0.50 -15.26 1.37
C GLY A 340 0.02 -16.64 1.00
N ASP A 341 -0.52 -17.30 -0.02
CA ASP A 341 0.06 -18.54 -0.54
C ASP A 341 1.50 -18.29 -0.98
N LEU A 342 2.39 -19.20 -0.57
CA LEU A 342 3.82 -19.13 -0.86
C LEU A 342 4.15 -19.84 -2.16
N LEU A 343 5.01 -19.20 -2.94
CA LEU A 343 5.48 -19.66 -4.24
C LEU A 343 7.00 -19.74 -4.22
N VAL A 344 7.55 -20.67 -5.00
CA VAL A 344 8.98 -20.80 -5.25
C VAL A 344 9.24 -20.61 -6.73
N SER A 345 10.01 -19.59 -7.07
CA SER A 345 10.45 -19.30 -8.44
C SER A 345 11.95 -19.49 -8.53
N ILE A 346 12.45 -19.88 -9.69
CA ILE A 346 13.87 -19.78 -10.01
C ILE A 346 14.05 -18.52 -10.87
N ASN A 347 14.93 -17.61 -10.46
CA ASN A 347 15.19 -16.38 -11.21
C ASN A 347 16.11 -16.66 -12.43
N LYS A 348 16.36 -15.63 -13.24
CA LYS A 348 17.21 -15.77 -14.44
C LYS A 348 18.67 -16.16 -14.14
N LEU A 349 19.09 -16.02 -12.88
CA LEU A 349 20.42 -16.36 -12.39
C LEU A 349 20.45 -17.75 -11.74
N ASN A 350 19.38 -18.54 -11.89
CA ASN A 350 19.19 -19.85 -11.25
C ASN A 350 19.11 -19.82 -9.72
N GLU A 351 18.79 -18.66 -9.14
CA GLU A 351 18.60 -18.53 -7.69
C GLU A 351 17.15 -18.77 -7.31
N VAL A 352 16.94 -19.40 -6.15
CA VAL A 352 15.61 -19.69 -5.62
C VAL A 352 15.03 -18.45 -4.94
N GLU A 353 13.93 -17.93 -5.49
CA GLU A 353 13.16 -16.83 -4.94
C GLU A 353 11.87 -17.34 -4.28
N PHE A 354 11.63 -16.88 -3.06
CA PHE A 354 10.37 -17.12 -2.35
C PHE A 354 9.45 -15.91 -2.49
N LEU A 355 8.32 -16.14 -3.15
CA LEU A 355 7.28 -15.15 -3.39
C LEU A 355 6.03 -15.52 -2.60
N TYR A 356 5.13 -14.57 -2.43
CA TYR A 356 3.78 -14.84 -1.96
C TYR A 356 2.75 -14.06 -2.78
N ILE A 357 1.54 -14.62 -2.88
CA ILE A 357 0.43 -13.94 -3.55
C ILE A 357 -0.06 -12.79 -2.67
N SER A 358 0.06 -11.55 -3.14
CA SER A 358 -0.41 -10.38 -2.39
C SER A 358 -1.89 -10.10 -2.65
N SER A 359 -2.30 -10.09 -3.92
CA SER A 359 -3.66 -9.74 -4.32
C SER A 359 -4.03 -10.28 -5.70
N PHE A 360 -5.32 -10.25 -6.00
CA PHE A 360 -5.90 -10.63 -7.28
C PHE A 360 -6.59 -9.41 -7.88
N THR A 361 -6.22 -9.05 -9.10
CA THR A 361 -6.90 -8.02 -9.90
C THR A 361 -8.04 -8.62 -10.71
N SER A 362 -9.23 -8.02 -10.67
CA SER A 362 -10.39 -8.50 -11.43
C SER A 362 -10.28 -8.23 -12.93
N SER A 363 -9.55 -7.18 -13.34
CA SER A 363 -9.51 -6.68 -14.72
C SER A 363 -8.52 -7.39 -15.65
N ASN A 364 -7.69 -8.33 -15.16
CA ASN A 364 -6.75 -9.06 -16.01
C ASN A 364 -6.40 -10.44 -15.44
N GLN A 365 -5.83 -11.29 -16.29
CA GLN A 365 -5.36 -12.64 -15.94
C GLN A 365 -4.01 -12.63 -15.21
N ASN A 366 -3.69 -11.58 -14.44
CA ASN A 366 -2.45 -11.46 -13.69
C ASN A 366 -2.66 -11.63 -12.18
N ILE A 367 -1.69 -12.18 -11.48
CA ILE A 367 -1.64 -12.28 -10.02
C ILE A 367 -0.52 -11.35 -9.52
N GLU A 368 -0.80 -10.58 -8.48
CA GLU A 368 0.21 -9.73 -7.84
C GLU A 368 0.98 -10.55 -6.81
N LEU A 369 2.31 -10.45 -6.89
CA LEU A 369 3.26 -11.18 -6.07
C LEU A 369 4.17 -10.21 -5.33
N LYS A 370 4.69 -10.65 -4.19
CA LYS A 370 5.69 -9.93 -3.41
C LYS A 370 6.74 -10.90 -2.90
N LEU A 371 7.95 -10.41 -2.73
CA LEU A 371 9.05 -11.18 -2.14
C LEU A 371 8.83 -11.33 -0.63
N ILE A 372 9.18 -12.50 -0.08
CA ILE A 372 8.99 -12.79 1.34
C ILE A 372 10.02 -12.09 2.23
N ASN A 373 11.21 -11.82 1.69
CA ASN A 373 12.38 -11.34 2.42
C ASN A 373 12.52 -9.80 2.45
N GLN A 374 11.66 -9.06 1.75
CA GLN A 374 11.77 -7.61 1.66
C GLN A 374 10.43 -6.89 1.52
N LYS A 375 10.39 -5.64 1.95
CA LYS A 375 9.32 -4.70 1.68
C LYS A 375 9.46 -4.22 0.23
N THR A 376 8.64 -4.78 -0.65
CA THR A 376 8.64 -4.36 -2.07
C THR A 376 7.55 -3.33 -2.32
N GLU A 377 7.93 -2.12 -2.71
CA GLU A 377 7.00 -1.14 -3.29
C GLU A 377 6.65 -1.47 -4.75
N LYS A 378 7.61 -2.08 -5.46
CA LYS A 378 7.43 -2.56 -6.83
C LYS A 378 6.45 -3.74 -6.86
N ARG A 379 5.35 -3.58 -7.59
CA ARG A 379 4.34 -4.64 -7.78
C ARG A 379 4.85 -5.64 -8.82
N ILE A 380 5.18 -6.86 -8.38
CA ILE A 380 5.48 -7.96 -9.31
C ILE A 380 4.13 -8.51 -9.79
N ARG A 381 3.92 -8.55 -11.10
CA ARG A 381 2.70 -9.12 -11.69
C ARG A 381 3.10 -10.21 -12.67
N LYS A 382 2.48 -11.37 -12.55
CA LYS A 382 2.69 -12.51 -13.44
C LYS A 382 1.34 -12.98 -13.97
N SER A 383 1.28 -13.37 -15.23
CA SER A 383 0.05 -13.98 -15.74
C SER A 383 -0.20 -15.33 -15.08
N VAL A 384 -1.47 -15.73 -14.95
CA VAL A 384 -1.84 -17.06 -14.44
C VAL A 384 -1.18 -18.14 -15.27
N ASP A 385 -1.16 -17.97 -16.60
CA ASP A 385 -0.44 -18.84 -17.51
C ASP A 385 1.05 -18.98 -17.15
N GLN A 386 1.76 -17.89 -16.91
CA GLN A 386 3.18 -17.94 -16.53
C GLN A 386 3.41 -18.66 -15.21
N LEU A 387 2.48 -18.55 -14.26
CA LEU A 387 2.61 -19.15 -12.94
C LEU A 387 2.31 -20.65 -12.95
N PHE A 388 1.31 -21.07 -13.73
CA PHE A 388 0.78 -22.44 -13.68
C PHE A 388 1.22 -23.33 -14.85
N LYS A 389 1.67 -22.78 -15.99
CA LYS A 389 2.22 -23.57 -17.12
C LYS A 389 3.66 -24.01 -16.92
N GLY A 390 4.51 -23.08 -16.46
CA GLY A 390 5.93 -23.35 -16.27
C GLY A 390 6.20 -23.53 -14.79
N THR A 391 6.10 -24.77 -14.28
CA THR A 391 6.71 -25.39 -13.07
C THR A 391 7.18 -24.52 -11.86
N ASN A 392 6.76 -23.27 -11.72
CA ASN A 392 7.18 -22.28 -10.72
C ASN A 392 6.10 -22.06 -9.64
N TYR A 393 5.01 -22.82 -9.69
CA TYR A 393 4.02 -22.90 -8.63
C TYR A 393 4.21 -24.25 -7.94
N ILE A 394 5.08 -24.28 -6.93
CA ILE A 394 5.04 -25.33 -5.91
C ILE A 394 4.41 -24.64 -4.70
N PRO A 395 3.16 -24.96 -4.32
CA PRO A 395 2.61 -24.47 -3.07
C PRO A 395 3.48 -25.02 -1.95
N VAL A 396 4.17 -24.13 -1.23
CA VAL A 396 5.01 -24.54 -0.11
C VAL A 396 4.31 -24.21 1.19
N GLU A 397 3.95 -25.24 1.95
CA GLU A 397 3.67 -25.05 3.36
C GLU A 397 5.00 -24.84 4.08
N LYS A 398 5.24 -23.63 4.57
CA LYS A 398 6.33 -23.36 5.49
C LYS A 398 5.82 -23.48 6.92
N THR A 399 6.60 -24.13 7.76
CA THR A 399 6.45 -24.05 9.21
C THR A 399 6.61 -22.60 9.68
N ILE A 400 6.19 -22.32 10.91
CA ILE A 400 6.36 -21.00 11.55
C ILE A 400 7.84 -20.57 11.57
N LEU A 401 8.77 -21.52 11.56
CA LEU A 401 10.23 -21.29 11.53
C LEU A 401 10.82 -21.15 10.12
N GLY A 402 9.99 -21.15 9.06
CA GLY A 402 10.45 -20.96 7.69
C GLY A 402 11.05 -22.20 7.02
N ASN A 403 11.08 -23.34 7.71
CA ASN A 403 11.39 -24.63 7.09
C ASN A 403 10.24 -25.03 6.17
N SER A 404 10.55 -25.41 4.93
CA SER A 404 9.60 -26.01 3.99
C SER A 404 9.25 -27.42 4.46
N LEU A 405 7.96 -27.73 4.61
CA LEU A 405 7.48 -29.07 5.02
C LEU A 405 7.78 -30.15 3.96
N ASN A 406 7.85 -29.76 2.69
CA ASN A 406 8.47 -30.55 1.64
C ASN A 406 9.82 -29.91 1.31
N GLU A 407 10.93 -30.61 1.54
CA GLU A 407 12.19 -30.21 0.93
C GLU A 407 11.96 -30.13 -0.59
N VAL A 408 12.13 -28.93 -1.16
CA VAL A 408 12.07 -28.68 -2.62
C VAL A 408 13.07 -29.58 -3.39
N LYS A 409 13.96 -30.30 -2.68
CA LYS A 409 14.96 -31.25 -3.18
C LYS A 409 14.40 -32.43 -3.98
N ASN A 410 13.15 -32.84 -3.79
CA ASN A 410 12.60 -34.01 -4.50
C ASN A 410 11.78 -33.69 -5.75
N ILE A 411 11.44 -32.43 -6.03
CA ILE A 411 10.58 -32.06 -7.17
C ILE A 411 11.39 -31.69 -8.42
N TRP A 412 12.68 -31.42 -8.26
CA TRP A 412 13.58 -31.17 -9.38
C TRP A 412 14.76 -32.11 -9.25
N GLY A 413 14.85 -33.08 -10.16
CA GLY A 413 15.98 -34.00 -10.30
C GLY A 413 17.28 -33.28 -10.69
N ILE A 414 17.72 -32.33 -9.88
CA ILE A 414 19.12 -31.89 -9.82
C ILE A 414 19.85 -33.05 -9.12
N LYS A 415 20.07 -34.12 -9.88
CA LYS A 415 21.14 -35.06 -9.56
C LYS A 415 22.41 -34.24 -9.52
N ASN A 416 23.08 -34.24 -8.38
CA ASN A 416 24.48 -33.83 -8.29
C ASN A 416 25.24 -34.48 -9.46
N LYS A 417 25.78 -33.67 -10.35
CA LYS A 417 26.93 -34.01 -11.18
C LYS A 417 28.07 -33.12 -10.75
#